data_AF-A0A353YCX4-F1
#
_entry.id   AF-A0A353YCX4-F1
#
_cell.length_a   1.000
_cell.length_b   1.000
_cell.length_c   1.000
_cell.angle_alpha   90.00
_cell.angle_beta   90.00
_cell.angle_gamma   90.00
#
_symmetry.space_group_name_H-M   'P 1'
#
loop_
_entity.id
_entity.type
_entity.pdbx_description
1 polymer ?
#
loop_
_entity_poly.entity_id
_entity_poly.type
_entity_poly.pdbx_seq_one_letter_code
_entity_poly.pdbx_strand_id
1 'polypeptide(L)' 'MGKFRDRYRPELHYMRGPGPKWREKHAAALLAAASAQREVKFTARPAAQAKRGWPLATLIVPVAAAALLGFAVVLALA' A
#
# COMPACT_ATOMS: atom_id res chain seq x y z
N MET A 1 -40.40 31.83 -2.72
CA MET A 1 -39.08 32.08 -3.33
C MET A 1 -38.28 30.77 -3.29
N GLY A 2 -38.25 30.02 -4.40
CA GLY A 2 -37.68 28.67 -4.46
C GLY A 2 -36.15 28.69 -4.32
N LYS A 3 -35.60 27.84 -3.45
CA LYS A 3 -34.16 27.68 -3.27
C LYS A 3 -33.61 26.81 -4.40
N PHE A 4 -33.30 27.42 -5.53
CA PHE A 4 -32.67 26.77 -6.69
C PHE A 4 -31.19 26.37 -6.46
N ARG A 5 -30.72 26.40 -5.20
CA ARG A 5 -29.32 26.22 -4.82
C ARG A 5 -29.15 25.24 -3.65
N ASP A 6 -30.05 24.26 -3.50
CA ASP A 6 -29.65 23.05 -2.81
C ASP A 6 -28.52 22.44 -3.65
N ARG A 7 -27.30 22.76 -3.23
CA ARG A 7 -26.05 22.41 -3.90
C ARG A 7 -26.11 20.91 -4.10
N TYR A 8 -26.13 20.46 -5.36
CA TYR A 8 -26.07 19.05 -5.70
C TYR A 8 -24.94 18.43 -4.88
N ARG A 9 -25.31 17.58 -3.91
CA ARG A 9 -24.40 16.98 -2.94
C ARG A 9 -24.09 15.57 -3.40
N PRO A 10 -23.08 15.41 -4.27
CA PRO A 10 -22.72 14.11 -4.82
C PRO A 10 -22.51 13.09 -3.69
N GLU A 11 -21.93 13.52 -2.58
CA GLU A 11 -21.59 12.67 -1.43
C GLU A 11 -22.79 11.91 -0.83
N LEU A 12 -24.01 12.46 -0.97
CA LEU A 12 -25.24 11.83 -0.49
C LEU A 12 -25.85 10.81 -1.46
N HIS A 13 -25.40 10.80 -2.72
CA HIS A 13 -26.08 10.08 -3.80
C HIS A 13 -25.23 8.95 -4.38
N TYR A 14 -23.91 9.06 -4.31
CA TYR A 14 -22.99 8.08 -4.92
C TYR A 14 -22.49 7.01 -3.95
N MET A 15 -22.93 7.03 -2.69
CA MET A 15 -22.64 5.97 -1.72
C MET A 15 -23.68 4.85 -1.73
N ARG A 16 -24.55 4.80 -2.75
CA ARG A 16 -25.28 3.59 -3.07
C ARG A 16 -24.42 2.81 -4.05
N GLY A 17 -23.73 1.81 -3.52
CA GLY A 17 -23.00 0.85 -4.34
C GLY A 17 -23.89 0.20 -5.42
N PRO A 18 -23.34 -0.73 -6.20
CA PRO A 18 -24.02 -1.26 -7.37
C PRO A 18 -25.44 -1.76 -7.07
N GLY A 19 -26.42 -1.17 -7.77
CA GLY A 19 -27.83 -1.49 -7.62
C GLY A 19 -28.21 -2.89 -8.16
N PRO A 20 -29.43 -3.39 -7.91
CA PRO A 20 -29.85 -4.75 -8.26
C PRO A 20 -29.66 -5.09 -9.74
N LYS A 21 -30.10 -4.21 -10.65
CA LYS A 21 -29.91 -4.37 -12.10
C LYS A 21 -28.45 -4.45 -12.53
N TRP A 22 -27.55 -3.78 -11.80
CA TRP A 22 -26.11 -3.89 -12.07
C TRP A 22 -25.57 -5.24 -11.60
N ARG A 23 -26.02 -5.70 -10.42
CA ARG A 23 -25.59 -6.99 -9.87
C ARG A 23 -26.05 -8.17 -10.73
N GLU A 24 -27.22 -8.10 -11.33
CA GLU A 24 -27.69 -9.12 -12.29
C GLU A 24 -26.78 -9.21 -13.52
N LYS A 25 -26.42 -8.06 -14.11
CA LYS A 25 -25.50 -8.00 -15.26
C LYS A 25 -24.08 -8.45 -14.92
N HIS A 26 -23.64 -8.20 -13.70
CA HIS A 26 -22.26 -8.45 -13.25
C HIS A 26 -22.17 -9.57 -12.21
N ALA A 27 -23.16 -10.47 -12.14
CA ALA A 27 -23.22 -11.53 -11.14
C ALA A 27 -21.99 -12.45 -11.19
N ALA A 28 -21.57 -12.81 -12.40
CA ALA A 28 -20.37 -13.63 -12.62
C ALA A 28 -19.08 -12.93 -12.15
N ALA A 29 -18.95 -11.63 -12.43
CA ALA A 29 -17.79 -10.83 -12.00
C ALA A 29 -17.75 -10.67 -10.47
N LEU A 30 -18.91 -10.50 -9.83
CA LEU A 30 -19.02 -10.45 -8.37
C LEU A 30 -18.65 -11.79 -7.73
N LEU A 31 -19.10 -12.91 -8.29
CA LEU A 31 -18.77 -14.24 -7.77
C LEU A 31 -17.28 -14.55 -7.92
N ALA A 32 -16.68 -14.22 -9.06
CA ALA A 32 -15.24 -14.36 -9.30
C ALA A 32 -14.40 -13.46 -8.38
N ALA A 33 -14.84 -12.22 -8.12
CA ALA A 33 -14.17 -11.34 -7.17
C ALA A 33 -14.29 -11.88 -5.73
N ALA A 34 -15.46 -12.41 -5.34
CA ALA A 34 -15.69 -12.99 -4.02
C ALA A 34 -14.86 -14.25 -3.77
N SER A 35 -14.68 -15.11 -4.77
CA SER A 35 -13.80 -16.29 -4.66
C SER A 35 -12.34 -15.89 -4.56
N ALA A 36 -11.87 -14.91 -5.33
CA ALA A 36 -10.51 -14.38 -5.25
C ALA A 36 -10.21 -13.76 -3.86
N GLN A 37 -11.18 -13.09 -3.25
CA GLN A 37 -11.03 -12.54 -1.90
C GLN A 37 -10.87 -13.63 -0.82
N ARG A 38 -11.53 -14.78 -1.01
CA ARG A 38 -11.52 -15.89 -0.06
C ARG A 38 -10.18 -16.63 -0.04
N GLU A 39 -9.49 -16.70 -1.18
CA GLU A 39 -8.16 -17.31 -1.28
C GLU A 39 -7.09 -16.46 -0.56
N VAL A 40 -7.20 -15.14 -0.65
CA VAL A 40 -6.23 -14.19 -0.04
C VAL A 40 -6.38 -14.10 1.48
N LYS A 41 -7.58 -14.29 2.03
CA LYS A 41 -7.84 -14.13 3.47
C LYS A 41 -7.59 -15.38 4.32
N PHE A 42 -7.51 -16.57 3.70
CA PHE A 42 -7.29 -17.82 4.42
C PHE A 42 -5.81 -18.18 4.59
N THR A 43 -4.92 -17.63 3.76
CA THR A 43 -3.49 -17.64 4.07
C THR A 43 -3.21 -16.53 5.09
N ALA A 44 -3.60 -16.82 6.33
CA ALA A 44 -3.25 -16.02 7.49
C ALA A 44 -1.77 -15.65 7.38
N ARG A 45 -1.53 -14.38 7.07
CA ARG A 45 -0.24 -13.73 6.99
C ARG A 45 0.55 -14.12 8.24
N PRO A 46 1.70 -14.81 8.13
CA PRO A 46 2.54 -15.03 9.30
C PRO A 46 2.83 -13.65 9.89
N ALA A 47 2.64 -13.50 11.20
CA ALA A 47 2.83 -12.29 11.99
C ALA A 47 4.32 -11.89 12.10
N ALA A 48 5.02 -11.87 10.97
CA ALA A 48 6.45 -11.63 10.87
C ALA A 48 6.76 -10.89 9.56
N GLN A 49 6.15 -9.72 9.37
CA GLN A 49 6.55 -8.80 8.30
C GLN A 49 6.66 -7.37 8.82
N ALA A 50 7.39 -7.21 9.93
CA ALA A 50 7.78 -5.92 10.49
C ALA A 50 9.29 -5.69 10.29
N LYS A 51 9.77 -5.82 9.06
CA LYS A 51 11.13 -5.42 8.64
C LYS A 51 11.09 -4.96 7.17
N ARG A 52 10.23 -4.00 6.84
CA ARG A 52 10.18 -3.39 5.49
C ARG A 52 10.31 -1.86 5.58
N GLY A 53 11.32 -1.41 6.31
CA GLY A 53 12.05 -0.22 5.96
C GLY A 53 13.40 -0.70 5.50
N TRP A 54 13.82 -0.39 4.27
CA TRP A 54 15.25 -0.41 3.97
C TRP A 54 15.89 0.53 5.00
N PRO A 55 16.71 0.02 5.95
CA PRO A 55 17.31 0.92 6.89
C PRO A 55 18.21 1.82 6.05
N LEU A 56 18.08 3.14 6.22
CA LEU A 56 19.03 4.12 5.66
C LEU A 56 20.50 3.70 5.91
N ALA A 57 20.73 2.87 6.93
CA ALA A 57 21.99 2.18 7.21
C ALA A 57 22.59 1.39 6.02
N THR A 58 21.81 0.75 5.15
CA THR A 58 22.35 -0.01 4.01
C THR A 58 23.08 0.88 3.00
N LEU A 59 22.77 2.19 2.95
CA LEU A 59 23.47 3.14 2.08
C LEU A 59 24.70 3.78 2.75
N ILE A 60 24.74 3.85 4.08
CA ILE A 60 25.77 4.59 4.83
C ILE A 60 26.95 3.70 5.24
N VAL A 61 26.67 2.44 5.59
CA VAL A 61 27.68 1.48 6.08
C VAL A 61 28.88 1.30 5.13
N PRO A 62 28.72 1.15 3.79
CA PRO A 62 29.89 0.93 2.92
C PRO A 62 30.79 2.18 2.82
N VAL A 63 30.22 3.38 2.85
CA VAL A 63 30.98 4.64 2.77
C VAL A 63 31.79 4.87 4.05
N ALA A 64 31.17 4.65 5.21
CA ALA A 64 31.86 4.78 6.50
C ALA A 64 33.01 3.77 6.64
N ALA A 65 32.82 2.52 6.20
CA ALA A 65 33.86 1.49 6.25
C ALA A 65 35.07 1.84 5.37
N ALA A 66 34.86 2.34 4.15
CA ALA A 66 35.95 2.75 3.26
C ALA A 66 36.76 3.93 3.82
N ALA A 67 36.10 4.90 4.44
CA ALA A 67 36.77 6.05 5.06
C ALA A 67 37.67 5.63 6.24
N LEU A 68 37.20 4.72 7.10
CA LEU A 68 37.98 4.22 8.23
C LEU A 68 39.19 3.39 7.78
N LEU A 69 39.03 2.54 6.76
CA LEU A 69 40.14 1.77 6.20
C LEU A 69 41.20 2.67 5.55
N GLY A 70 40.77 3.65 4.75
CA GLY A 70 41.69 4.62 4.15
C GLY A 70 42.46 5.43 5.20
N PHE A 71 41.78 5.89 6.25
CA PHE A 71 42.42 6.62 7.35
C PHE A 71 43.42 5.75 8.12
N ALA A 72 43.09 4.49 8.41
CA ALA A 72 44.01 3.56 9.06
C ALA A 72 45.27 3.29 8.22
N VAL A 73 45.13 3.21 6.90
CA VAL A 73 46.28 3.09 5.98
C VAL A 73 47.15 4.34 6.04
N VAL A 74 46.57 5.54 6.03
CA VAL A 74 47.34 6.80 6.16
C VAL A 74 48.09 6.85 7.49
N LEU A 75 47.45 6.49 8.60
CA LEU A 75 48.11 6.45 9.91
C LEU A 75 49.23 5.41 10.00
N ALA A 76 49.17 4.32 9.23
CA ALA A 76 50.20 3.28 9.24
C ALA A 76 51.41 3.62 8.36
N LEU A 77 51.25 4.51 7.38
CA LEU A 77 52.33 4.97 6.48
C LEU A 77 52.95 6.32 6.88
N ALA A 78 52.36 7.04 7.84
CA ALA A 78 52.91 8.26 8.43
C ALA A 78 53.86 7.94 9.58
#